data_AF-A0A9E3SGD1-F1
#
_entry.id   AF-A0A9E3SGD1-F1
#
_cell.length_a   1.000
_cell.length_b   1.000
_cell.length_c   1.000
_cell.angle_alpha   90.00
_cell.angle_beta   90.00
_cell.angle_gamma   90.00
#
_symmetry.space_group_name_H-M   'P 1'
#
loop_
_entity.id
_entity.type
_entity.pdbx_description
1 polymer ?
#
loop_
_entity_poly.entity_id
_entity_poly.type
_entity_poly.pdbx_seq_one_letter_code
_entity_poly.pdbx_strand_id
1 'polypeptide(L)'
;CDTTREGLEVKATVQIGKGGESHNGHSGWHTVICFDKTDAGIEFVHVMFAALKGHQERNADWKYVGSRVNEDTGSRRTETYNTTGTGTTKLRDGSAFLNPSRIIYSRWRQKRIGKIPAYSIFAKDGV
;
A
#
# COMPACT_ATOMS: atom_id res chain seq x y z
N CYS A 1 6.35 7.73 25.13
CA CYS A 1 5.44 7.91 24.00
C CYS A 1 6.21 8.63 22.92
N ASP A 2 6.69 7.92 21.90
CA ASP A 2 7.56 8.49 20.88
C ASP A 2 6.69 8.98 19.70
N THR A 3 6.40 10.27 19.69
CA THR A 3 5.57 10.99 18.71
C THR A 3 6.39 11.40 17.49
N THR A 4 7.20 10.51 16.93
CA THR A 4 8.03 10.83 15.76
C THR A 4 7.45 10.20 14.50
N ARG A 5 6.78 11.04 13.68
CA ARG A 5 6.35 10.82 12.28
C ARG A 5 4.89 10.37 12.06
N GLU A 6 3.93 11.13 12.59
CA GLU A 6 2.52 11.00 12.19
C GLU A 6 2.24 11.75 10.87
N GLY A 7 2.89 11.34 9.77
CA GLY A 7 2.47 11.74 8.43
C GLY A 7 1.39 10.79 7.92
N LEU A 8 0.29 11.31 7.39
CA LEU A 8 -0.69 10.53 6.63
C LEU A 8 -0.52 10.82 5.13
N GLU A 9 -0.20 9.79 4.35
CA GLU A 9 -0.25 9.86 2.89
C GLU A 9 -1.44 9.05 2.37
N VAL A 10 -2.27 9.69 1.55
CA VAL A 10 -3.45 9.05 0.93
C VAL A 10 -3.26 8.99 -0.57
N LYS A 11 -3.48 7.80 -1.14
CA LYS A 11 -3.40 7.57 -2.58
C LYS A 11 -4.57 6.75 -3.06
N ALA A 12 -5.01 7.05 -4.27
CA ALA A 12 -6.06 6.28 -4.95
C ALA A 12 -5.48 5.56 -6.17
N THR A 13 -5.95 4.35 -6.45
CA THR A 13 -5.49 3.58 -7.60
C THR A 13 -6.59 2.69 -8.18
N VAL A 14 -6.58 2.52 -9.50
CA VAL A 14 -7.38 1.50 -10.19
C VAL A 14 -6.75 0.10 -10.13
N GLN A 15 -5.50 0.00 -9.68
CA GLN A 15 -4.77 -1.26 -9.62
C GLN A 15 -4.94 -1.92 -8.24
N ILE A 16 -6.04 -2.67 -8.07
CA ILE A 16 -6.48 -3.30 -6.81
C ILE A 16 -5.37 -4.10 -6.10
N GLY A 17 -4.42 -4.68 -6.84
CA GLY A 17 -3.34 -5.52 -6.31
C GLY A 17 -1.96 -4.85 -6.10
N LYS A 18 -1.78 -3.58 -6.49
CA LYS A 18 -0.46 -2.96 -6.67
C LYS A 18 0.34 -2.73 -5.38
N GLY A 19 -0.32 -2.60 -4.23
CA GLY A 19 0.31 -2.12 -2.99
C GLY A 19 0.42 -0.59 -2.99
N GLY A 20 1.41 -0.05 -2.27
CA GLY A 20 1.65 1.41 -2.17
C GLY A 20 2.72 1.91 -3.15
N GLU A 21 2.55 3.15 -3.61
CA GLU A 21 3.53 3.89 -4.43
C GLU A 21 3.68 5.29 -3.81
N SER A 22 4.87 5.78 -3.46
CA SER A 22 5.09 7.08 -2.81
C SER A 22 6.15 7.91 -3.52
N HIS A 23 6.15 9.23 -3.31
CA HIS A 23 7.12 10.16 -3.90
C HIS A 23 8.35 10.43 -3.01
N ASN A 24 8.32 9.97 -1.77
CA ASN A 24 9.39 10.18 -0.78
C ASN A 24 9.66 8.92 0.06
N GLY A 25 8.78 7.90 0.01
CA GLY A 25 8.96 6.64 0.72
C GLY A 25 9.20 6.86 2.22
N HIS A 26 8.46 7.80 2.83
CA HIS A 26 8.61 8.21 4.21
C HIS A 26 7.91 7.27 5.19
N SER A 27 8.33 7.33 6.45
CA SER A 27 7.66 6.63 7.54
C SER A 27 6.39 7.36 7.95
N GLY A 28 5.38 6.60 8.36
CA GLY A 28 4.12 7.16 8.83
C GLY A 28 2.95 6.29 8.45
N TRP A 29 1.74 6.83 8.60
CA TRP A 29 0.52 6.18 8.15
C TRP A 29 0.32 6.38 6.65
N HIS A 30 -0.04 5.29 5.98
CA HIS A 30 -0.34 5.29 4.56
C HIS A 30 -1.69 4.65 4.30
N THR A 31 -2.46 5.29 3.43
CA THR A 31 -3.77 4.82 2.98
C THR A 31 -3.75 4.66 1.47
N VAL A 32 -4.13 3.48 0.98
CA VAL A 32 -4.32 3.22 -0.45
C VAL A 32 -5.78 2.84 -0.70
N ILE A 33 -6.48 3.71 -1.40
CA ILE A 33 -7.86 3.54 -1.83
C ILE A 33 -7.86 2.89 -3.21
N CYS A 34 -8.36 1.66 -3.30
CA CYS A 34 -8.51 0.97 -4.57
C CYS A 34 -9.95 1.11 -5.07
N PHE A 35 -10.10 1.49 -6.33
CA PHE A 35 -11.39 1.66 -6.97
C PHE A 35 -11.41 1.06 -8.37
N ASP A 36 -12.59 0.81 -8.92
CA ASP A 36 -12.80 0.41 -10.30
C ASP A 36 -13.67 1.43 -11.04
N LYS A 37 -13.57 1.45 -12.36
CA LYS A 37 -14.44 2.23 -13.23
C LYS A 37 -15.50 1.31 -13.81
N THR A 38 -16.75 1.63 -13.56
CA THR A 38 -17.92 0.90 -14.06
C THR A 38 -18.78 1.83 -14.92
N ASP A 39 -19.74 1.28 -15.65
CA ASP A 39 -20.69 2.08 -16.43
C ASP A 39 -21.54 3.01 -15.55
N ALA A 40 -21.73 2.65 -14.26
CA ALA A 40 -22.43 3.46 -13.27
C ALA A 40 -21.53 4.50 -12.56
N GLY A 41 -20.23 4.53 -12.84
CA GLY A 41 -19.26 5.42 -12.22
C GLY A 41 -18.17 4.69 -11.43
N ILE A 42 -17.71 5.30 -10.33
CA ILE A 42 -16.59 4.78 -9.53
C ILE A 42 -17.10 3.83 -8.45
N GLU A 43 -16.58 2.61 -8.44
CA GLU A 43 -16.80 1.62 -7.38
C GLU A 43 -15.57 1.56 -6.47
N PHE A 44 -15.71 1.83 -5.18
CA PHE A 44 -14.63 1.57 -4.22
C PHE A 44 -14.54 0.08 -3.89
N VAL A 45 -13.37 -0.51 -4.08
CA VAL A 45 -13.16 -1.97 -4.02
C VAL A 45 -12.59 -2.39 -2.67
N HIS A 46 -11.53 -1.72 -2.20
CA HIS A 46 -11.01 -1.87 -0.83
C HIS A 46 -10.10 -0.70 -0.49
N VAL A 47 -9.87 -0.52 0.81
CA VAL A 47 -8.96 0.49 1.33
C VAL A 47 -7.93 -0.17 2.24
N MET A 48 -6.65 0.07 1.97
CA MET A 48 -5.54 -0.50 2.71
C MET A 48 -4.92 0.55 3.62
N PHE A 49 -4.67 0.21 4.88
CA PHE A 49 -4.08 1.11 5.87
C PHE A 49 -2.89 0.45 6.56
N ALA A 50 -1.76 1.16 6.69
CA ALA A 50 -0.63 0.69 7.48
C ALA A 50 0.29 1.81 7.94
N ALA A 51 0.89 1.64 9.11
CA ALA A 51 2.11 2.35 9.47
C ALA A 51 3.31 1.68 8.77
N LEU A 52 3.94 2.42 7.85
CA LEU A 52 5.07 1.95 7.03
C LEU A 52 6.38 2.58 7.49
N LYS A 53 7.47 1.83 7.41
CA LYS A 53 8.84 2.28 7.68
C LYS A 53 9.46 2.89 6.44
N GLY A 54 10.06 4.07 6.62
CA GLY A 54 10.68 4.83 5.55
C GLY A 54 11.82 4.09 4.86
N HIS A 55 12.15 4.49 3.63
CA HIS A 55 13.15 3.83 2.79
C HIS A 55 14.57 3.82 3.37
N GLN A 56 14.89 4.74 4.28
CA GLN A 56 16.20 4.84 4.96
C GLN A 56 16.29 3.98 6.23
N GLU A 57 15.19 3.35 6.66
CA GLU A 57 15.17 2.54 7.88
C GLU A 57 15.60 1.09 7.63
N ARG A 58 16.11 0.44 8.69
CA ARG A 58 16.34 -1.00 8.67
C ARG A 58 15.00 -1.73 8.50
N ASN A 59 14.96 -2.67 7.55
CA ASN A 59 13.74 -3.38 7.14
C ASN A 59 12.66 -2.42 6.61
N ALA A 60 13.05 -1.45 5.79
CA ALA A 60 12.15 -0.53 5.12
C ALA A 60 10.97 -1.23 4.43
N ASP A 61 9.81 -0.61 4.53
CA ASP A 61 8.61 -1.04 3.80
C ASP A 61 8.56 -0.45 2.39
N TRP A 62 9.45 0.49 2.09
CA TRP A 62 9.61 1.14 0.80
C TRP A 62 10.88 0.69 0.09
N LYS A 63 10.81 0.54 -1.24
CA LYS A 63 11.93 0.34 -2.13
C LYS A 63 11.95 1.44 -3.18
N TYR A 64 13.09 2.11 -3.33
CA TYR A 64 13.30 3.06 -4.41
C TYR A 64 13.28 2.37 -5.78
N VAL A 65 12.54 2.95 -6.72
CA VAL A 65 12.33 2.43 -8.07
C VAL A 65 13.04 3.30 -9.12
N GLY A 66 13.36 4.54 -8.77
CA GLY A 66 14.02 5.50 -9.65
C GLY A 66 13.24 6.80 -9.80
N SER A 67 13.89 7.79 -10.38
CA SER A 67 13.30 9.01 -10.93
C SER A 67 13.47 8.94 -12.46
N ARG A 68 12.39 9.08 -13.23
CA ARG A 68 12.48 9.09 -14.70
C ARG A 68 12.34 10.51 -15.21
N VAL A 69 13.36 10.98 -15.92
CA VAL A 69 13.24 12.20 -16.72
C VAL A 69 12.74 11.77 -18.11
N ASN A 70 11.68 12.41 -18.57
CA ASN A 70 11.27 12.33 -19.96
C ASN A 70 12.10 13.38 -20.72
N GLU A 71 13.07 12.91 -21.50
CA GLU A 71 14.01 13.78 -22.23
C GLU A 71 13.30 14.62 -23.31
N ASP A 72 12.25 14.08 -23.93
CA ASP A 72 11.51 14.74 -25.02
C ASP A 72 10.63 15.90 -24.52
N THR A 73 10.15 15.83 -23.28
CA THR A 73 9.22 16.82 -22.70
C THR A 73 9.84 17.65 -21.57
N GLY A 74 11.05 17.30 -21.13
CA GLY A 74 11.69 17.86 -19.94
C GLY A 74 11.00 17.49 -18.61
N SER A 75 9.93 16.68 -18.65
CA SER A 75 9.17 16.31 -17.46
C SER A 75 9.99 15.37 -16.56
N ARG A 76 10.30 15.82 -15.34
CA ARG A 76 10.90 14.96 -14.31
C ARG A 76 9.80 14.29 -13.51
N ARG A 77 9.70 12.96 -13.54
CA ARG A 77 9.04 12.24 -12.44
C ARG A 77 9.88 12.44 -11.19
N THR A 78 9.24 12.98 -10.16
CA THR A 78 9.73 12.91 -8.78
C THR A 78 10.04 11.46 -8.43
N GLU A 79 11.02 11.27 -7.55
CA GLU A 79 11.46 9.97 -7.04
C GLU A 79 10.27 9.04 -6.77
N THR A 80 10.34 7.79 -7.23
CA THR A 80 9.27 6.82 -7.05
C THR A 80 9.70 5.70 -6.12
N TYR A 81 8.87 5.40 -5.13
CA TYR A 81 9.07 4.32 -4.18
C TYR A 81 7.88 3.37 -4.23
N ASN A 82 8.11 2.07 -4.28
CA ASN A 82 7.05 1.06 -4.18
C ASN A 82 7.17 0.31 -2.86
N THR A 83 6.04 -0.18 -2.34
CA THR A 83 6.09 -1.03 -1.16
C THR A 83 6.84 -2.33 -1.43
N THR A 84 7.68 -2.75 -0.49
CA THR A 84 8.29 -4.08 -0.48
C THR A 84 7.22 -5.14 -0.22
N GLY A 85 7.56 -6.43 -0.36
CA GLY A 85 6.65 -7.50 0.02
C GLY A 85 6.18 -7.39 1.49
N THR A 86 7.05 -6.92 2.38
CA THR A 86 6.72 -6.67 3.79
C THR A 86 5.74 -5.52 3.93
N GLY A 87 6.01 -4.38 3.29
CA GLY A 87 5.11 -3.21 3.31
C GLY A 87 3.73 -3.52 2.71
N THR A 88 3.70 -4.21 1.58
CA THR A 88 2.44 -4.66 0.96
C THR A 88 1.69 -5.64 1.85
N THR A 89 2.38 -6.50 2.60
CA THR A 89 1.72 -7.41 3.55
C THR A 89 1.07 -6.62 4.70
N LYS A 90 1.75 -5.61 5.24
CA LYS A 90 1.18 -4.73 6.28
C LYS A 90 -0.08 -3.99 5.80
N LEU A 91 -0.03 -3.42 4.59
CA LEU A 91 -1.19 -2.77 3.97
C LEU A 91 -2.38 -3.73 3.86
N ARG A 92 -2.11 -4.99 3.46
CA ARG A 92 -3.14 -6.04 3.33
C ARG A 92 -3.71 -6.49 4.67
N ASP A 93 -2.93 -6.43 5.75
CA ASP A 93 -3.45 -6.71 7.09
C ASP A 93 -4.46 -5.67 7.55
N GLY A 94 -4.17 -4.39 7.31
CA GLY A 94 -5.06 -3.29 7.68
C GLY A 94 -6.09 -2.98 6.61
N SER A 95 -6.47 -3.93 5.76
CA SER A 95 -7.41 -3.67 4.66
C SER A 95 -8.87 -3.81 5.08
N ALA A 96 -9.69 -2.84 4.67
CA ALA A 96 -11.14 -2.91 4.68
C ALA A 96 -11.65 -3.26 3.28
N PHE A 97 -12.31 -4.41 3.14
CA PHE A 97 -12.79 -4.94 1.86
C PHE A 97 -14.23 -4.50 1.60
N LEU A 98 -14.44 -3.66 0.58
CA LEU A 98 -15.75 -3.09 0.26
C LEU A 98 -16.49 -3.92 -0.79
N ASN A 99 -15.76 -4.41 -1.81
CA ASN A 99 -16.27 -5.38 -2.77
C ASN A 99 -15.36 -6.63 -2.81
N PRO A 100 -15.69 -7.71 -2.07
CA PRO A 100 -14.87 -8.91 -2.00
C PRO A 100 -14.86 -9.70 -3.32
N SER A 101 -15.84 -9.54 -4.21
CA SER A 101 -15.87 -10.24 -5.50
C SER A 101 -14.71 -9.84 -6.42
N ARG A 102 -14.15 -8.65 -6.21
CA ARG A 102 -13.02 -8.11 -6.96
C ARG A 102 -11.65 -8.49 -6.38
N ILE A 103 -11.63 -9.20 -5.25
CA ILE A 103 -10.41 -9.44 -4.47
C ILE A 103 -10.24 -10.93 -4.19
N ILE A 104 -9.20 -11.51 -4.78
CA ILE A 104 -8.80 -12.89 -4.53
C ILE A 104 -7.61 -12.87 -3.57
N TYR A 105 -7.88 -12.65 -2.27
CA TYR A 105 -6.83 -12.50 -1.26
C TYR A 105 -5.99 -13.78 -1.06
N SER A 106 -6.51 -14.96 -1.41
CA SER A 106 -5.76 -16.22 -1.39
C SER A 106 -4.56 -16.24 -2.36
N ARG A 107 -4.57 -15.40 -3.40
CA ARG A 107 -3.46 -15.26 -4.37
C ARG A 107 -2.39 -14.26 -3.93
N TRP A 108 -2.61 -13.55 -2.83
CA TRP A 108 -1.70 -12.52 -2.37
C TRP A 108 -0.48 -13.13 -1.69
N ARG A 109 0.68 -12.98 -2.33
CA ARG A 109 1.98 -13.32 -1.72
C ARG A 109 2.15 -12.52 -0.42
N GLN A 110 2.51 -13.21 0.65
CA GLN A 110 2.81 -12.64 1.96
C GLN A 110 4.31 -12.69 2.23
N LYS A 111 4.85 -11.63 2.82
CA LYS A 111 6.24 -11.56 3.30
C LYS A 111 6.27 -10.94 4.69
N ARG A 112 5.51 -11.55 5.60
CA ARG A 112 5.30 -11.07 6.97
C ARG A 112 6.56 -11.26 7.80
N ILE A 113 6.80 -10.31 8.71
CA ILE A 113 7.76 -10.44 9.79
C ILE A 113 6.96 -10.29 11.10
N GLY A 114 6.99 -11.30 11.94
CA GLY A 114 6.23 -11.33 13.21
C GLY A 114 4.83 -11.95 13.09
N LYS A 115 4.00 -11.71 14.11
CA LYS A 115 2.66 -12.29 14.25
C LYS A 115 1.67 -11.68 13.24
N ILE A 116 0.64 -12.44 12.89
CA ILE A 116 -0.50 -11.94 12.13
C ILE A 116 -1.36 -11.07 13.08
N PRO A 117 -1.66 -9.81 12.75
CA PRO A 117 -2.56 -8.99 13.56
C PRO A 117 -3.97 -9.60 13.59
N ALA A 118 -4.67 -9.53 14.72
CA ALA A 118 -6.01 -10.13 14.86
C ALA A 118 -7.06 -9.55 13.90
N TYR A 119 -6.88 -8.30 13.47
CA TYR A 119 -7.75 -7.63 12.49
C TYR A 119 -7.43 -8.00 11.04
N SER A 120 -6.34 -8.75 10.80
CA SER A 120 -5.94 -9.15 9.46
C SER A 120 -6.89 -10.19 8.91
N ILE A 121 -7.21 -10.08 7.61
CA ILE A 121 -7.92 -11.14 6.88
C ILE A 121 -7.15 -12.48 6.86
N PHE A 122 -5.85 -12.46 7.21
CA PHE A 122 -5.04 -13.66 7.33
C PHE A 122 -5.02 -14.25 8.75
N ALA A 123 -5.59 -13.56 9.74
CA ALA A 123 -5.74 -14.13 11.07
C ALA A 123 -6.69 -15.32 10.94
N LYS A 124 -6.23 -16.51 11.32
CA LYS A 124 -7.17 -17.61 11.54
C LYS A 124 -7.98 -17.21 12.77
N ASP A 125 -9.27 -16.91 12.56
CA ASP A 125 -10.40 -17.59 13.19
C ASP A 125 -11.75 -16.96 12.73
N GLY A 126 -12.60 -17.72 12.01
CA GLY A 126 -13.96 -17.28 11.66
C GLY A 126 -14.74 -17.96 10.51
N VAL A 127 -14.18 -18.95 9.79
CA VAL A 127 -14.96 -19.94 8.99
C VAL A 127 -14.35 -21.32 9.19
#